data_AF-A0A528CC80-F1
#
_entry.id   AF-A0A528CC80-F1
#
_cell.length_a   1.000
_cell.length_b   1.000
_cell.length_c   1.000
_cell.angle_alpha   90.00
_cell.angle_beta   90.00
_cell.angle_gamma   90.00
#
_symmetry.space_group_name_H-M   'P 1'
#
loop_
_entity.id
_entity.type
_entity.pdbx_description
1 polymer ?
#
loop_
_entity_poly.entity_id
_entity_poly.type
_entity_poly.pdbx_seq_one_letter_code
_entity_poly.pdbx_strand_id
1 'polypeptide(L)'
;LKESDAPPKSNELSAVIGGYILQKEYESAYRLFLFSLTDEQRKLGGYIFNSTFEPVYSGKHFDWQLRDQSGLEVTFATSQDAVEGEGGATVRFLNTPVKNTALQQYIQLPPGSYKISLAASARNLKLPKELFWSIRCVGSASEIARFNIPEGTYNRQALSLDFLVGPAGCPMQLLRLETAAIAESWRFRYVGTLVMHKLSIERLSS
;
A
#
# COMPACT_ATOMS: atom_id res chain seq x y z
N LEU A 1 -2.45 0.13 -28.12
CA LEU A 1 -1.51 -0.61 -27.23
C LEU A 1 -1.84 -2.10 -27.15
N LYS A 2 -3.10 -2.50 -26.86
CA LYS A 2 -3.48 -3.93 -26.85
C LYS A 2 -3.63 -4.57 -28.24
N GLU A 3 -3.89 -3.76 -29.28
CA GLU A 3 -4.14 -4.23 -30.67
C GLU A 3 -2.93 -4.07 -31.61
N SER A 4 -1.71 -3.97 -31.06
CA SER A 4 -0.50 -3.90 -31.89
C SER A 4 0.04 -5.31 -32.16
N ASP A 5 0.67 -5.52 -33.32
CA ASP A 5 1.33 -6.78 -33.70
C ASP A 5 2.41 -7.26 -32.72
N ALA A 6 2.92 -6.37 -31.86
CA ALA A 6 3.82 -6.70 -30.75
C ALA A 6 3.42 -5.89 -29.50
N PRO A 7 2.46 -6.35 -28.69
CA PRO A 7 2.05 -5.64 -27.49
C PRO A 7 3.22 -5.60 -26.48
N PRO A 8 3.48 -4.46 -25.84
CA PRO A 8 4.60 -4.33 -24.91
C PRO A 8 4.45 -5.25 -23.70
N LYS A 9 5.55 -5.83 -23.25
CA LYS A 9 5.60 -6.73 -22.10
C LYS A 9 5.42 -5.95 -20.79
N SER A 10 4.96 -6.63 -19.73
CA SER A 10 4.70 -5.96 -18.44
C SER A 10 5.95 -5.30 -17.84
N ASN A 11 7.12 -5.90 -18.02
CA ASN A 11 8.40 -5.35 -17.56
C ASN A 11 8.82 -4.09 -18.35
N GLU A 12 8.59 -4.06 -19.67
CA GLU A 12 8.84 -2.88 -20.52
C GLU A 12 7.94 -1.73 -20.10
N LEU A 13 6.65 -1.99 -19.88
CA LEU A 13 5.69 -1.00 -19.37
C LEU A 13 6.09 -0.50 -17.98
N SER A 14 6.51 -1.39 -17.08
CA SER A 14 6.96 -1.01 -15.74
C SER A 14 8.19 -0.09 -15.82
N ALA A 15 9.16 -0.40 -16.70
CA ALA A 15 10.34 0.45 -16.91
C ALA A 15 9.97 1.85 -17.45
N VAL A 16 9.05 1.94 -18.41
CA VAL A 16 8.58 3.23 -18.94
C VAL A 16 7.85 4.04 -17.87
N ILE A 17 6.95 3.40 -17.11
CA ILE A 17 6.26 4.04 -15.98
C ILE A 17 7.28 4.56 -14.94
N GLY A 18 8.28 3.76 -14.60
CA GLY A 18 9.36 4.17 -13.70
C GLY A 18 10.16 5.36 -14.25
N GLY A 19 10.43 5.38 -15.55
CA GLY A 19 11.06 6.50 -16.24
C GLY A 19 10.28 7.81 -16.09
N TYR A 20 8.96 7.77 -16.32
CA TYR A 20 8.10 8.94 -16.10
C TYR A 20 8.11 9.43 -14.65
N ILE A 21 8.09 8.51 -13.67
CA ILE A 21 8.18 8.87 -12.24
C ILE A 21 9.50 9.58 -11.93
N LEU A 22 10.63 9.10 -12.46
CA LEU A 22 11.95 9.71 -12.27
C LEU A 22 12.04 11.11 -12.91
N GLN A 23 11.38 11.30 -14.06
CA GLN A 23 11.30 12.58 -14.76
C GLN A 23 10.23 13.53 -14.17
N LYS A 24 9.55 13.12 -13.10
CA LYS A 24 8.44 13.85 -12.45
C LYS A 24 7.21 14.03 -13.32
N GLU A 25 7.07 13.23 -14.38
CA GLU A 25 5.90 13.18 -15.26
C GLU A 25 4.83 12.23 -14.68
N TYR A 26 4.36 12.54 -13.48
CA TYR A 26 3.50 11.63 -12.70
C TYR A 26 2.16 11.33 -13.37
N GLU A 27 1.56 12.31 -14.04
CA GLU A 27 0.31 12.12 -14.77
C GLU A 27 0.48 11.15 -15.95
N SER A 28 1.57 11.31 -16.73
CA SER A 28 1.93 10.38 -17.81
C SER A 28 2.13 8.96 -17.27
N ALA A 29 2.82 8.82 -16.13
CA ALA A 29 3.04 7.54 -15.47
C ALA A 29 1.72 6.87 -15.08
N TYR A 30 0.82 7.60 -14.41
CA TYR A 30 -0.46 7.06 -13.95
C TYR A 30 -1.39 6.72 -15.11
N ARG A 31 -1.45 7.58 -16.14
CA ARG A 31 -2.25 7.34 -17.33
C ARG A 31 -1.79 6.09 -18.08
N LEU A 32 -0.48 5.91 -18.26
CA LEU A 32 0.08 4.70 -18.87
C LEU A 32 -0.25 3.45 -18.04
N PHE A 33 -0.15 3.54 -16.72
CA PHE A 33 -0.58 2.45 -15.83
C PHE A 33 -2.04 2.05 -16.09
N LEU A 34 -2.98 3.00 -16.06
CA LEU A 34 -4.41 2.72 -16.28
C LEU A 34 -4.69 2.10 -17.66
N PHE A 35 -3.98 2.54 -18.71
CA PHE A 35 -4.14 1.95 -20.04
C PHE A 35 -3.56 0.55 -20.15
N SER A 36 -2.55 0.23 -19.35
CA SER A 36 -1.89 -1.08 -19.34
C SER A 36 -2.66 -2.18 -18.60
N LEU A 37 -3.76 -1.87 -17.92
CA LEU A 37 -4.50 -2.84 -17.11
C LEU A 37 -5.27 -3.86 -17.98
N THR A 38 -5.23 -5.13 -17.57
CA THR A 38 -6.19 -6.15 -18.05
C THR A 38 -7.60 -5.83 -17.53
N ASP A 39 -8.62 -6.48 -18.07
CA ASP A 39 -10.00 -6.19 -17.66
C ASP A 39 -10.28 -6.66 -16.23
N GLU A 40 -9.60 -7.73 -15.79
CA GLU A 40 -9.56 -8.17 -14.40
C GLU A 40 -8.91 -7.12 -13.49
N GLN A 41 -7.73 -6.61 -13.88
CA GLN A 41 -7.03 -5.57 -13.13
C GLN A 41 -7.83 -4.27 -13.03
N ARG A 42 -8.58 -3.89 -14.07
CA ARG A 42 -9.44 -2.69 -14.03
C ARG A 42 -10.50 -2.75 -12.92
N LYS A 43 -10.99 -3.95 -12.58
CA LYS A 43 -11.98 -4.14 -11.49
C LYS A 43 -11.40 -3.85 -10.11
N LEU A 44 -10.06 -3.89 -9.98
CA LEU A 44 -9.32 -3.59 -8.75
C LEU A 44 -9.04 -2.07 -8.60
N GLY A 45 -9.55 -1.25 -9.52
CA GLY A 45 -9.32 0.19 -9.56
C GLY A 45 -9.90 0.94 -8.35
N GLY A 46 -9.20 2.00 -7.95
CA GLY A 46 -9.55 2.88 -6.84
C GLY A 46 -8.40 3.85 -6.57
N TYR A 47 -8.54 4.70 -5.56
CA TYR A 47 -7.41 5.53 -5.10
C TYR A 47 -6.25 4.68 -4.57
N ILE A 48 -6.57 3.54 -3.95
CA ILE A 48 -5.65 2.45 -3.69
C ILE A 48 -6.02 1.33 -4.65
N PHE A 49 -5.10 0.98 -5.54
CA PHE A 49 -5.27 -0.14 -6.46
C PHE A 49 -5.20 -1.46 -5.69
N ASN A 50 -6.05 -2.43 -6.04
CA ASN A 50 -6.08 -3.73 -5.37
C ASN A 50 -6.29 -3.61 -3.84
N SER A 51 -7.32 -2.85 -3.46
CA SER A 51 -7.63 -2.53 -2.05
C SER A 51 -7.90 -3.74 -1.15
N THR A 52 -8.25 -4.91 -1.73
CA THR A 52 -8.50 -6.18 -1.02
C THR A 52 -7.31 -7.13 -1.04
N PHE A 53 -6.17 -6.70 -1.60
CA PHE A 53 -4.94 -7.50 -1.66
C PHE A 53 -5.13 -8.86 -2.34
N GLU A 54 -5.82 -8.88 -3.47
CA GLU A 54 -5.89 -10.07 -4.32
C GLU A 54 -4.46 -10.47 -4.77
N PRO A 55 -4.17 -11.76 -4.93
CA PRO A 55 -2.85 -12.26 -5.37
C PRO A 55 -2.58 -12.02 -6.87
N VAL A 56 -2.96 -10.85 -7.37
CA VAL A 56 -2.76 -10.40 -8.74
C VAL A 56 -1.63 -9.38 -8.75
N TYR A 57 -0.48 -9.78 -9.28
CA TYR A 57 0.71 -8.93 -9.34
C TYR A 57 0.91 -8.42 -10.77
N SER A 58 0.71 -7.12 -11.00
CA SER A 58 1.02 -6.51 -12.30
C SER A 58 2.51 -6.21 -12.48
N GLY A 59 3.27 -6.10 -11.38
CA GLY A 59 4.68 -5.70 -11.38
C GLY A 59 4.91 -4.22 -11.73
N LYS A 60 3.84 -3.41 -11.76
CA LYS A 60 3.88 -1.98 -12.11
C LYS A 60 3.93 -1.13 -10.85
N HIS A 61 4.38 0.12 -11.00
CA HIS A 61 4.67 1.02 -9.88
C HIS A 61 3.43 1.39 -9.05
N PHE A 62 2.24 1.48 -9.66
CA PHE A 62 0.99 1.83 -8.96
C PHE A 62 0.25 0.60 -8.38
N ASP A 63 0.83 -0.59 -8.51
CA ASP A 63 0.35 -1.79 -7.82
C ASP A 63 1.12 -1.99 -6.52
N TRP A 64 0.70 -2.94 -5.69
CA TRP A 64 1.42 -3.29 -4.47
C TRP A 64 2.86 -3.72 -4.80
N GLN A 65 3.80 -2.97 -4.24
CA GLN A 65 5.21 -3.29 -4.30
C GLN A 65 5.60 -3.93 -2.98
N LEU A 66 6.11 -5.16 -3.06
CA LEU A 66 6.71 -5.87 -1.93
C LEU A 66 8.23 -5.80 -2.06
N ARG A 67 8.90 -5.30 -1.03
CA ARG A 67 10.36 -5.34 -0.91
C ARG A 67 10.75 -6.44 0.07
N ASP A 68 11.77 -7.21 -0.24
CA ASP A 68 12.32 -8.14 0.76
C ASP A 68 12.75 -7.34 1.99
N GLN A 69 12.23 -7.72 3.15
CA GLN A 69 12.57 -7.15 4.45
C GLN A 69 12.82 -8.28 5.43
N SER A 70 13.93 -8.20 6.16
CA SER A 70 14.20 -9.12 7.25
C SER A 70 13.18 -8.92 8.37
N GLY A 71 12.77 -10.04 8.97
CA GLY A 71 12.00 -10.04 10.21
C GLY A 71 10.48 -9.96 10.07
N LEU A 72 9.98 -9.94 8.84
CA LEU A 72 8.56 -10.11 8.55
C LEU A 72 8.36 -10.87 7.24
N GLU A 73 7.18 -11.44 7.09
CA GLU A 73 6.69 -11.99 5.82
C GLU A 73 5.39 -11.31 5.46
N VAL A 74 5.19 -11.07 4.15
CA VAL A 74 3.94 -10.52 3.61
C VAL A 74 3.41 -11.47 2.55
N THR A 75 2.17 -11.90 2.69
CA THR A 75 1.48 -12.76 1.74
C THR A 75 0.08 -12.24 1.43
N PHE A 76 -0.38 -12.42 0.20
CA PHE A 76 -1.71 -12.04 -0.26
C PHE A 76 -2.54 -13.29 -0.49
N ALA A 77 -3.80 -13.27 -0.05
CA ALA A 77 -4.74 -14.37 -0.21
C ALA A 77 -6.10 -13.84 -0.71
N THR A 78 -6.67 -14.55 -1.68
CA THR A 78 -7.97 -14.21 -2.30
C THR A 78 -9.07 -14.11 -1.25
N SER A 79 -9.92 -13.08 -1.33
CA SER A 79 -11.03 -12.93 -0.39
C SER A 79 -12.16 -13.95 -0.55
N GLN A 80 -12.25 -14.62 -1.71
CA GLN A 80 -13.31 -15.56 -2.07
C GLN A 80 -13.09 -16.98 -1.52
N ASP A 81 -11.85 -17.45 -1.47
CA ASP A 81 -11.50 -18.83 -1.06
C ASP A 81 -10.78 -18.88 0.30
N ALA A 82 -10.53 -17.73 0.92
CA ALA A 82 -9.89 -17.69 2.22
C ALA A 82 -10.83 -18.24 3.30
N VAL A 83 -10.26 -19.01 4.24
CA VAL A 83 -10.91 -19.31 5.52
C VAL A 83 -11.37 -17.99 6.13
N GLU A 84 -12.55 -17.97 6.75
CA GLU A 84 -13.14 -16.77 7.32
C GLU A 84 -12.14 -16.04 8.24
N GLY A 85 -11.62 -14.89 7.78
CA GLY A 85 -10.57 -14.15 8.49
C GLY A 85 -9.16 -14.19 7.88
N GLU A 86 -8.94 -14.86 6.74
CA GLU A 86 -7.63 -14.92 6.06
C GLU A 86 -7.55 -14.18 4.70
N GLY A 87 -8.67 -13.66 4.20
CA GLY A 87 -8.67 -12.90 2.95
C GLY A 87 -7.96 -11.55 3.11
N GLY A 88 -7.03 -11.23 2.20
CA GLY A 88 -6.28 -9.99 2.18
C GLY A 88 -4.76 -10.14 2.36
N ALA A 89 -4.12 -9.09 2.87
CA ALA A 89 -2.67 -9.08 3.11
C ALA A 89 -2.34 -9.49 4.54
N THR A 90 -1.62 -10.61 4.68
CA THR A 90 -1.08 -11.07 5.95
C THR A 90 0.34 -10.56 6.13
N VAL A 91 0.59 -9.86 7.23
CA VAL A 91 1.94 -9.47 7.70
C VAL A 91 2.25 -10.28 8.96
N ARG A 92 3.22 -11.19 8.86
CA ARG A 92 3.66 -12.04 9.97
C ARG A 92 5.01 -11.58 10.47
N PHE A 93 5.09 -11.16 11.72
CA PHE A 93 6.35 -10.72 12.33
C PHE A 93 7.09 -11.89 12.97
N LEU A 94 8.39 -11.97 12.70
CA LEU A 94 9.23 -13.12 13.04
C LEU A 94 9.98 -12.97 14.38
N ASN A 95 9.46 -12.15 15.31
CA ASN A 95 10.08 -11.89 16.61
C ASN A 95 11.52 -11.35 16.49
N THR A 96 11.69 -10.40 15.58
CA THR A 96 12.97 -9.76 15.26
C THR A 96 12.77 -8.25 15.11
N PRO A 97 13.84 -7.45 15.10
CA PRO A 97 13.75 -6.03 14.79
C PRO A 97 13.26 -5.81 13.35
N VAL A 98 12.43 -4.80 13.15
CA VAL A 98 11.95 -4.38 11.83
C VAL A 98 12.11 -2.87 11.74
N LYS A 99 12.88 -2.38 10.75
CA LYS A 99 13.10 -0.94 10.53
C LYS A 99 12.09 -0.34 9.57
N ASN A 100 11.83 -1.03 8.47
CA ASN A 100 10.85 -0.63 7.47
C ASN A 100 9.97 -1.83 7.16
N THR A 101 8.77 -1.58 6.67
CA THR A 101 7.98 -2.67 6.10
C THR A 101 8.04 -2.67 4.58
N ALA A 102 7.79 -3.86 4.04
CA ALA A 102 7.95 -4.21 2.64
C ALA A 102 6.89 -3.61 1.73
N LEU A 103 5.75 -3.17 2.28
CA LEU A 103 4.52 -2.96 1.51
C LEU A 103 4.29 -1.48 1.21
N GLN A 104 4.25 -1.14 -0.08
CA GLN A 104 4.02 0.23 -0.54
C GLN A 104 3.28 0.29 -1.87
N GLN A 105 2.69 1.44 -2.19
CA GLN A 105 2.04 1.71 -3.46
C GLN A 105 2.10 3.21 -3.77
N TYR A 106 2.37 3.57 -5.03
CA TYR A 106 2.17 4.95 -5.49
C TYR A 106 0.68 5.20 -5.71
N ILE A 107 0.18 6.32 -5.20
CA ILE A 107 -1.22 6.74 -5.36
C ILE A 107 -1.29 8.17 -5.90
N GLN A 108 -2.40 8.52 -6.54
CA GLN A 108 -2.65 9.86 -7.05
C GLN A 108 -3.95 10.40 -6.45
N LEU A 109 -3.80 11.26 -5.45
CA LEU A 109 -4.90 11.98 -4.80
C LEU A 109 -4.85 13.45 -5.24
N PRO A 110 -5.93 13.96 -5.87
CA PRO A 110 -6.11 15.40 -6.05
C PRO A 110 -6.15 16.16 -4.71
N PRO A 111 -6.03 17.50 -4.72
CA PRO A 111 -6.29 18.31 -3.53
C PRO A 111 -7.73 18.11 -3.02
N GLY A 112 -7.88 17.93 -1.71
CA GLY A 112 -9.17 17.69 -1.09
C GLY A 112 -9.09 16.98 0.26
N SER A 113 -10.25 16.78 0.88
CA SER A 113 -10.43 16.04 2.12
C SER A 113 -10.71 14.57 1.82
N TYR A 114 -10.10 13.68 2.59
CA TYR A 114 -10.14 12.24 2.38
C TYR A 114 -10.27 11.51 3.71
N LYS A 115 -10.75 10.27 3.62
CA LYS A 115 -10.73 9.29 4.71
C LYS A 115 -10.00 8.04 4.25
N ILE A 116 -8.98 7.64 4.99
CA ILE A 116 -8.38 6.31 4.87
C ILE A 116 -9.09 5.37 5.84
N SER A 117 -9.44 4.18 5.37
CA SER A 117 -10.13 3.14 6.15
C SER A 117 -9.44 1.79 5.98
N LEU A 118 -9.35 1.04 7.07
CA LEU A 118 -8.78 -0.30 7.12
C LEU A 118 -9.71 -1.25 7.89
N ALA A 119 -10.08 -2.36 7.28
CA ALA A 119 -10.63 -3.51 7.98
C ALA A 119 -9.50 -4.51 8.25
N ALA A 120 -9.20 -4.81 9.52
CA ALA A 120 -8.08 -5.66 9.88
C ALA A 120 -8.38 -6.61 11.05
N SER A 121 -7.65 -7.71 11.10
CA SER A 121 -7.58 -8.64 12.22
C SER A 121 -6.14 -8.74 12.69
N ALA A 122 -5.92 -9.00 13.97
CA ALA A 122 -4.59 -9.22 14.51
C ALA A 122 -4.59 -10.28 15.61
N ARG A 123 -3.44 -10.95 15.75
CA ARG A 123 -3.22 -11.97 16.77
C ARG A 123 -1.88 -11.75 17.45
N ASN A 124 -1.91 -11.50 18.76
CA ASN A 124 -0.73 -11.29 19.61
C ASN A 124 0.24 -10.26 19.01
N LEU A 125 -0.30 -9.18 18.43
CA LEU A 125 0.47 -8.18 17.72
C LEU A 125 1.19 -7.26 18.72
N LYS A 126 2.52 -7.24 18.67
CA LYS A 126 3.38 -6.38 19.49
C LYS A 126 4.27 -5.57 18.56
N LEU A 127 4.18 -4.25 18.67
CA LEU A 127 4.72 -3.23 17.78
C LEU A 127 5.52 -2.20 18.60
N PRO A 128 6.68 -2.60 19.15
CA PRO A 128 7.42 -1.79 20.13
C PRO A 128 7.92 -0.43 19.60
N LYS A 129 7.90 -0.22 18.28
CA LYS A 129 8.15 1.08 17.63
C LYS A 129 7.05 1.42 16.63
N GLU A 130 5.80 1.15 17.00
CA GLU A 130 4.60 1.41 16.19
C GLU A 130 4.63 0.67 14.84
N LEU A 131 3.45 0.58 14.23
CA LEU A 131 3.26 0.19 12.84
C LEU A 131 2.19 1.11 12.30
N PHE A 132 2.43 1.75 11.17
CA PHE A 132 1.50 2.72 10.62
C PHE A 132 1.57 2.77 9.10
N TRP A 133 0.44 3.11 8.49
CA TRP A 133 0.43 3.58 7.12
C TRP A 133 0.83 5.05 7.07
N SER A 134 1.86 5.39 6.31
CA SER A 134 2.22 6.76 5.98
C SER A 134 1.76 7.11 4.58
N ILE A 135 1.25 8.32 4.42
CA ILE A 135 1.02 8.95 3.12
C ILE A 135 1.99 10.10 3.03
N ARG A 136 2.95 10.03 2.10
CA ARG A 136 3.95 11.08 1.89
C ARG A 136 3.90 11.59 0.48
N CYS A 137 4.22 12.86 0.31
CA CYS A 137 4.31 13.41 -1.03
C CYS A 137 5.59 12.96 -1.74
N VAL A 138 5.48 12.54 -3.01
CA VAL A 138 6.66 12.14 -3.79
C VAL A 138 7.50 13.38 -4.12
N GLY A 139 8.81 13.30 -3.87
CA GLY A 139 9.74 14.41 -4.11
C GLY A 139 9.83 15.44 -2.97
N SER A 140 9.11 15.24 -1.86
CA SER A 140 9.29 16.02 -0.63
C SER A 140 9.37 15.09 0.59
N ALA A 141 9.94 15.57 1.69
CA ALA A 141 9.93 14.83 2.96
C ALA A 141 8.62 15.00 3.76
N SER A 142 7.61 15.70 3.21
CA SER A 142 6.39 16.02 3.92
C SER A 142 5.48 14.79 4.08
N GLU A 143 5.13 14.49 5.33
CA GLU A 143 4.09 13.53 5.70
C GLU A 143 2.73 14.21 5.65
N ILE A 144 1.80 13.62 4.89
CA ILE A 144 0.42 14.10 4.73
C ILE A 144 -0.47 13.48 5.80
N ALA A 145 -0.29 12.18 6.03
CA ALA A 145 -1.05 11.43 7.03
C ALA A 145 -0.22 10.30 7.61
N ARG A 146 -0.51 9.98 8.88
CA ARG A 146 0.00 8.81 9.58
C ARG A 146 -1.17 8.08 10.24
N PHE A 147 -1.40 6.84 9.85
CA PHE A 147 -2.51 6.03 10.28
C PHE A 147 -2.01 4.78 11.02
N ASN A 148 -2.07 4.83 12.35
CA ASN A 148 -1.50 3.82 13.23
C ASN A 148 -2.32 2.52 13.26
N ILE A 149 -1.62 1.39 13.33
CA ILE A 149 -2.17 0.07 13.59
C ILE A 149 -2.10 -0.20 15.10
N PRO A 150 -3.22 -0.51 15.77
CA PRO A 150 -3.21 -0.81 17.19
C PRO A 150 -2.52 -2.15 17.47
N GLU A 151 -1.87 -2.25 18.63
CA GLU A 151 -1.36 -3.52 19.15
C GLU A 151 -2.49 -4.41 19.69
N GLY A 152 -2.19 -5.70 19.89
CA GLY A 152 -3.05 -6.64 20.58
C GLY A 152 -3.66 -7.72 19.68
N THR A 153 -4.84 -8.18 20.08
CA THR A 153 -5.60 -9.22 19.36
C THR A 153 -7.00 -8.66 19.12
N TYR A 154 -7.41 -8.65 17.86
CA TYR A 154 -8.72 -8.16 17.43
C TYR A 154 -9.16 -8.88 16.15
N ASN A 155 -10.46 -8.93 15.92
CA ASN A 155 -11.04 -9.59 14.76
C ASN A 155 -11.89 -8.61 13.96
N ARG A 156 -11.58 -8.43 12.68
CA ARG A 156 -12.26 -7.54 11.72
C ARG A 156 -12.58 -6.14 12.26
N GLN A 157 -11.65 -5.56 13.00
CA GLN A 157 -11.76 -4.21 13.51
C GLN A 157 -11.70 -3.21 12.34
N ALA A 158 -12.66 -2.28 12.32
CA ALA A 158 -12.65 -1.14 11.42
C ALA A 158 -11.85 0.01 12.04
N LEU A 159 -10.88 0.51 11.29
CA LEU A 159 -10.01 1.63 11.65
C LEU A 159 -10.16 2.69 10.58
N SER A 160 -10.08 3.97 10.96
CA SER A 160 -10.07 5.05 9.97
C SER A 160 -9.41 6.33 10.48
N LEU A 161 -8.96 7.16 9.54
CA LEU A 161 -8.41 8.49 9.79
C LEU A 161 -8.81 9.43 8.66
N ASP A 162 -9.24 10.64 9.01
CA ASP A 162 -9.48 11.71 8.04
C ASP A 162 -8.18 12.51 7.83
N PHE A 163 -7.91 12.90 6.59
CA PHE A 163 -6.72 13.68 6.23
C PHE A 163 -6.99 14.65 5.07
N LEU A 164 -6.12 15.64 4.91
CA LEU A 164 -6.23 16.66 3.87
C LEU A 164 -5.03 16.59 2.93
N VAL A 165 -5.29 16.52 1.64
CA VAL A 165 -4.28 16.78 0.61
C VAL A 165 -4.36 18.26 0.25
N GLY A 166 -3.36 19.02 0.68
CA GLY A 166 -3.29 20.47 0.43
C GLY A 166 -3.14 20.81 -1.06
N PRO A 167 -3.36 22.08 -1.44
CA PRO A 167 -3.23 22.54 -2.83
C PRO A 167 -1.79 22.57 -3.33
N ALA A 168 -0.80 22.43 -2.44
CA ALA A 168 0.61 22.53 -2.76
C ALA A 168 1.13 21.25 -3.43
N GLY A 169 1.58 21.38 -4.68
CA GLY A 169 2.75 20.68 -5.26
C GLY A 169 2.86 19.16 -5.08
N CYS A 170 1.76 18.47 -4.76
CA CYS A 170 1.77 17.04 -4.48
C CYS A 170 0.95 16.25 -5.51
N PRO A 171 1.44 16.16 -6.75
CA PRO A 171 0.74 15.45 -7.83
C PRO A 171 0.70 13.93 -7.62
N MET A 172 1.55 13.39 -6.75
CA MET A 172 1.63 11.95 -6.47
C MET A 172 2.06 11.71 -5.03
N GLN A 173 1.48 10.71 -4.39
CA GLN A 173 1.83 10.30 -3.04
C GLN A 173 2.36 8.86 -3.03
N LEU A 174 3.15 8.55 -2.01
CA LEU A 174 3.57 7.20 -1.68
C LEU A 174 2.82 6.79 -0.41
N LEU A 175 2.00 5.74 -0.54
CA LEU A 175 1.40 5.03 0.59
C LEU A 175 2.34 3.92 1.00
N ARG A 176 2.76 3.90 2.26
CA ARG A 176 3.73 2.91 2.74
C ARG A 176 3.40 2.45 4.15
N LEU A 177 3.49 1.15 4.39
CA LEU A 177 3.45 0.60 5.73
C LEU A 177 4.86 0.76 6.34
N GLU A 178 4.98 1.40 7.49
CA GLU A 178 6.25 1.77 8.10
C GLU A 178 6.24 1.49 9.62
N THR A 179 7.44 1.50 10.19
CA THR A 179 7.64 1.52 11.63
C THR A 179 8.33 2.82 12.02
N ALA A 180 8.23 3.22 13.30
CA ALA A 180 8.99 4.34 13.85
C ALA A 180 10.43 3.94 14.25
N ALA A 181 10.87 2.72 13.96
CA ALA A 181 12.22 2.29 14.29
C ALA A 181 13.24 2.98 13.38
N ILE A 182 14.09 3.82 13.97
CA ILE A 182 15.20 4.48 13.25
C ILE A 182 16.45 3.60 13.11
N ALA A 183 16.56 2.58 13.97
CA ALA A 183 17.62 1.58 14.00
C ALA A 183 17.06 0.23 14.45
N GLU A 184 17.66 -0.85 13.95
CA GLU A 184 17.34 -2.20 14.41
C GLU A 184 17.87 -2.38 15.83
N SER A 185 17.01 -2.91 16.71
CA SER A 185 17.39 -3.22 18.07
C SER A 185 16.64 -4.45 18.52
N TRP A 186 17.38 -5.45 19.01
CA TRP A 186 16.80 -6.67 19.60
C TRP A 186 15.95 -6.41 20.85
N ARG A 187 15.97 -5.19 21.39
CA ARG A 187 15.01 -4.72 22.40
C ARG A 187 13.62 -4.47 21.82
N PHE A 188 13.52 -4.08 20.54
CA PHE A 188 12.29 -3.72 19.85
C PHE A 188 11.95 -4.79 18.81
N ARG A 189 11.54 -5.96 19.29
CA ARG A 189 11.12 -7.09 18.45
C ARG A 189 9.64 -7.01 18.13
N TYR A 190 9.33 -7.06 16.85
CA TYR A 190 7.96 -7.13 16.37
C TYR A 190 7.47 -8.57 16.42
N VAL A 191 6.25 -8.80 16.93
CA VAL A 191 5.68 -10.14 17.11
C VAL A 191 4.22 -10.15 16.69
N GLY A 192 3.76 -11.31 16.24
CA GLY A 192 2.34 -11.57 15.95
C GLY A 192 2.02 -11.47 14.48
N THR A 193 0.72 -11.50 14.19
CA THR A 193 0.20 -11.47 12.83
C THR A 193 -0.82 -10.35 12.71
N LEU A 194 -0.73 -9.60 11.61
CA LEU A 194 -1.73 -8.64 11.16
C LEU A 194 -2.30 -9.15 9.83
N VAL A 195 -3.62 -9.21 9.71
CA VAL A 195 -4.32 -9.48 8.44
C VAL A 195 -5.10 -8.22 8.07
N MET A 196 -4.79 -7.63 6.92
CA MET A 196 -5.46 -6.46 6.37
C MET A 196 -6.42 -6.94 5.29
N HIS A 197 -7.72 -6.88 5.56
CA HIS A 197 -8.76 -7.39 4.65
C HIS A 197 -9.08 -6.39 3.55
N LYS A 198 -9.07 -5.09 3.87
CA LYS A 198 -9.31 -4.03 2.90
C LYS A 198 -8.69 -2.73 3.38
N LEU A 199 -7.91 -2.08 2.52
CA LEU A 199 -7.41 -0.72 2.74
C LEU A 199 -7.92 0.20 1.62
N SER A 200 -8.73 1.19 1.97
CA SER A 200 -9.33 2.11 1.01
C SER A 200 -9.10 3.57 1.39
N ILE A 201 -9.10 4.43 0.38
CA ILE A 201 -9.19 5.87 0.52
C ILE A 201 -10.46 6.31 -0.21
N GLU A 202 -11.22 7.19 0.43
CA GLU A 202 -12.44 7.78 -0.12
C GLU A 202 -12.34 9.30 0.00
N ARG A 203 -12.84 10.01 -1.01
CA ARG A 203 -12.93 11.48 -0.96
C ARG A 203 -14.15 11.85 -0.13
N LEU A 204 -13.96 12.73 0.84
CA LEU A 204 -15.06 13.26 1.63
C LEU A 204 -15.78 14.34 0.81
N SER A 205 -17.10 14.26 0.75
CA SER A 205 -17.93 15.30 0.16
C SER A 205 -17.82 16.57 1.01
N SER A 206 -17.45 17.68 0.37
CA SER A 206 -17.51 19.01 0.97
C SER A 206 -18.95 19.46 1.17
#